data_AF-A0A7C2HR33-F1
#
_entry.id   AF-A0A7C2HR33-F1
#
_cell.length_a   1.000
_cell.length_b   1.000
_cell.length_c   1.000
_cell.angle_alpha   90.00
_cell.angle_beta   90.00
_cell.angle_gamma   90.00
#
_symmetry.space_group_name_H-M   'P 1'
#
loop_
_entity.id
_entity.type
_entity.pdbx_description
1 polymer ?
#
loop_
_entity_poly.entity_id
_entity_poly.type
_entity_poly.pdbx_seq_one_letter_code
_entity_poly.pdbx_strand_id
1 'polypeptide(L)'
;MRTETEIREEIEALRSLTTAQLKEKYREVFSEESRSNHKQFLFRRIAWRIQANAWGGLSERARRRALEIADDADLRIRAPKNFLREPVDDGRTSEARVKPSLDPRLPLPGTPLIRRYQGKDIIVHVRPDGGFECNGRIYTSLSRAVTEATGTRWNGFAFYGLGHRPGVKHGEQE
;
A
#
# COMPACT_ATOMS: atom_id res chain seq x y z
N MET A 1 45.85 -15.33 20.15
CA MET A 1 45.29 -14.44 19.10
C MET A 1 44.46 -15.34 18.20
N ARG A 2 43.15 -15.09 18.06
CA ARG A 2 42.28 -15.95 17.23
C ARG A 2 42.71 -15.87 15.76
N THR A 3 42.68 -17.00 15.05
CA THR A 3 43.05 -17.06 13.63
C THR A 3 41.89 -16.62 12.73
N GLU A 4 42.18 -16.17 11.51
CA GLU A 4 41.15 -15.73 10.55
C GLU A 4 40.17 -16.86 10.20
N THR A 5 40.67 -18.10 10.12
CA THR A 5 39.87 -19.30 9.87
C THR A 5 38.89 -19.58 11.00
N GLU A 6 39.33 -19.49 12.27
CA GLU A 6 38.45 -19.65 13.44
C GLU A 6 37.32 -18.61 13.46
N ILE A 7 37.63 -17.36 13.10
CA ILE A 7 36.63 -16.28 13.06
C ILE A 7 35.59 -16.54 11.97
N ARG A 8 36.03 -17.02 10.80
CA ARG A 8 35.12 -17.33 9.69
C ARG A 8 34.20 -18.51 10.02
N GLU A 9 34.74 -19.57 10.61
CA GLU A 9 33.96 -20.72 11.07
C GLU A 9 32.92 -20.32 12.12
N GLU A 10 33.31 -19.48 13.07
CA GLU A 10 32.39 -18.95 14.10
C GLU A 10 31.25 -18.13 13.47
N ILE A 11 31.55 -17.31 12.45
CA ILE A 11 30.53 -16.55 11.70
C ILE A 11 29.63 -17.48 10.90
N GLU A 12 30.18 -18.50 10.23
CA GLU A 12 29.37 -19.46 9.47
C GLU A 12 28.42 -20.25 10.39
N ALA A 13 28.88 -20.63 11.58
CA ALA A 13 28.05 -21.28 12.59
C ALA A 13 26.83 -20.42 13.01
N LEU A 14 26.91 -19.09 12.96
CA LEU A 14 25.76 -18.21 13.25
C LEU A 14 24.60 -18.39 12.24
N ARG A 15 24.86 -18.86 11.02
CA ARG A 15 23.81 -19.03 10.00
C ARG A 15 22.84 -20.16 10.35
N SER A 16 23.33 -21.22 10.98
CA SER A 16 22.53 -22.38 11.37
C SER A 16 21.72 -22.13 12.65
N LEU A 17 22.11 -21.16 13.48
CA LEU A 17 21.40 -20.82 14.72
C LEU A 17 19.97 -20.30 14.49
N THR A 18 19.11 -20.59 15.46
CA THR A 18 17.75 -20.04 15.54
C THR A 18 17.76 -18.58 15.99
N THR A 19 16.65 -17.87 15.82
CA THR A 19 16.52 -16.47 16.29
C THR A 19 16.68 -16.33 17.80
N ALA A 20 16.22 -17.31 18.59
CA ALA A 20 16.38 -17.32 20.04
C ALA A 20 17.86 -17.45 20.43
N GLN A 21 18.58 -18.40 19.82
CA GLN A 21 20.02 -18.59 20.04
C GLN A 21 20.84 -17.38 19.57
N LEU A 22 20.45 -16.75 18.46
CA LEU A 22 21.09 -15.52 18.00
C LEU A 22 20.90 -14.35 18.98
N LYS A 23 19.76 -14.27 19.68
CA LYS A 23 19.58 -13.25 20.73
C LYS A 23 20.43 -13.51 21.95
N GLU A 24 20.62 -14.77 22.31
CA GLU A 24 21.54 -15.17 23.39
C GLU A 24 22.98 -14.80 23.03
N LYS A 25 23.43 -15.17 21.82
CA LYS A 25 24.74 -14.77 21.30
C LYS A 25 24.89 -13.25 21.19
N TYR A 26 23.82 -12.54 20.86
CA TYR A 26 23.81 -11.08 20.85
C TYR A 26 24.06 -10.52 22.26
N ARG A 27 23.39 -11.07 23.29
CA ARG A 27 23.62 -10.67 24.69
C ARG A 27 25.04 -10.98 25.16
N GLU A 28 25.61 -12.11 24.77
CA GLU A 28 27.01 -12.45 25.09
C GLU A 28 27.99 -11.42 24.51
N VAL A 29 27.81 -11.05 23.24
CA VAL A 29 28.79 -10.29 22.47
C VAL A 29 28.62 -8.77 22.63
N PHE A 30 27.42 -8.30 22.94
CA PHE A 30 27.11 -6.88 23.14
C PHE A 30 26.77 -6.50 24.59
N SER A 31 26.55 -7.47 25.48
CA SER A 31 26.05 -7.25 26.85
C SER A 31 24.71 -6.49 26.91
N GLU A 32 23.95 -6.51 25.82
CA GLU A 32 22.67 -5.81 25.65
C GLU A 32 21.61 -6.74 25.05
N GLU A 33 20.34 -6.52 25.36
CA GLU A 33 19.25 -7.27 24.74
C GLU A 33 18.82 -6.68 23.40
N SER A 34 18.69 -7.54 22.37
CA SER A 34 18.24 -7.08 21.07
C SER A 34 16.72 -6.84 21.05
N ARG A 35 16.34 -5.63 20.64
CA ARG A 35 14.93 -5.25 20.39
C ARG A 35 14.36 -5.87 19.10
N SER A 36 15.19 -6.48 18.25
CA SER A 36 14.80 -7.02 16.95
C SER A 36 14.71 -8.54 16.96
N ASN A 37 13.69 -9.08 16.28
CA ASN A 37 13.52 -10.51 16.05
C ASN A 37 14.04 -10.96 14.67
N HIS A 38 14.61 -10.05 13.87
CA HIS A 38 14.99 -10.33 12.49
C HIS A 38 16.33 -11.07 12.40
N LYS A 39 16.29 -12.35 11.96
CA LYS A 39 17.45 -13.26 11.91
C LYS A 39 18.66 -12.66 11.18
N GLN A 40 18.46 -12.11 9.99
CA GLN A 40 19.55 -11.53 9.19
C GLN A 40 20.17 -10.29 9.83
N PHE A 41 19.38 -9.52 10.57
CA PHE A 41 19.87 -8.34 11.31
C PHE A 41 20.78 -8.78 12.46
N LEU A 42 20.32 -9.75 13.27
CA LEU A 42 21.10 -10.31 14.37
C LEU A 42 22.41 -10.91 13.86
N PHE A 43 22.35 -11.73 12.82
CA PHE A 43 23.52 -12.33 12.17
C PHE A 43 24.57 -11.27 11.79
N ARG A 44 24.19 -10.27 10.99
CA ARG A 44 25.13 -9.23 10.52
C ARG A 44 25.75 -8.45 11.68
N ARG A 45 24.95 -8.16 12.71
CA ARG A 45 25.37 -7.37 13.87
C ARG A 45 26.35 -8.15 14.75
N ILE A 46 26.07 -9.43 15.01
CA ILE A 46 26.94 -10.32 15.78
C ILE A 46 28.25 -10.60 15.02
N ALA A 47 28.16 -10.93 13.73
CA ALA A 47 29.34 -11.19 12.89
C ALA A 47 30.30 -9.99 12.88
N TRP A 48 29.76 -8.78 12.69
CA TRP A 48 30.56 -7.54 12.76
C TRP A 48 31.26 -7.38 14.11
N ARG A 49 30.58 -7.67 15.22
CA ARG A 49 31.18 -7.49 16.55
C ARG A 49 32.25 -8.53 16.85
N ILE A 50 32.08 -9.78 16.40
CA ILE A 50 33.13 -10.81 16.47
C ILE A 50 34.38 -10.35 15.72
N GLN A 51 34.22 -9.82 14.50
CA GLN A 51 35.33 -9.29 13.70
C GLN A 51 36.01 -8.09 14.38
N ALA A 52 35.22 -7.14 14.89
CA ALA A 52 35.74 -5.95 15.57
C ALA A 52 36.51 -6.29 16.86
N ASN A 53 36.09 -7.32 17.59
CA ASN A 53 36.78 -7.79 18.78
C ASN A 53 38.13 -8.45 18.44
N ALA A 54 38.24 -9.10 17.28
CA ALA A 54 39.45 -9.81 16.88
C ALA A 54 40.47 -8.91 16.16
N TRP A 55 40.03 -7.99 15.30
CA TRP A 55 40.90 -7.19 14.45
C TRP A 55 41.06 -5.73 14.89
N GLY A 56 40.42 -5.35 16.00
CA GLY A 56 40.29 -3.96 16.39
C GLY A 56 39.19 -3.28 15.57
N GLY A 57 38.21 -2.72 16.27
CA GLY A 57 37.08 -2.04 15.63
C GLY A 57 37.48 -0.73 14.94
N LEU A 58 36.56 0.23 14.91
CA LEU A 58 36.86 1.56 14.35
C LEU A 58 38.05 2.20 15.07
N SER A 59 39.02 2.71 14.30
CA SER A 59 40.15 3.47 14.82
C SER A 59 39.69 4.73 15.57
N GLU A 60 40.49 5.23 16.50
CA GLU A 60 40.19 6.46 17.26
C GLU A 60 39.81 7.64 16.34
N ARG A 61 40.52 7.78 15.21
CA ARG A 61 40.21 8.79 14.19
C ARG A 61 38.82 8.58 13.56
N ALA A 62 38.45 7.33 13.27
CA ALA A 62 37.15 7.01 12.69
C ALA A 62 36.02 7.16 13.71
N ARG A 63 36.25 6.84 14.99
CA ARG A 63 35.31 7.10 16.10
C ARG A 63 35.07 8.58 16.31
N ARG A 64 36.15 9.38 16.34
CA ARG A 64 36.05 10.84 16.52
C ARG A 64 35.28 11.49 15.38
N ARG A 65 35.58 11.12 14.13
CA ARG A 65 34.83 11.59 12.96
C ARG A 65 33.37 11.13 12.99
N ALA A 66 33.09 9.92 13.46
CA ALA A 66 31.72 9.43 13.61
C ALA A 66 30.95 10.19 14.70
N LEU A 67 31.60 10.55 15.81
CA LEU A 67 31.02 11.39 16.85
C LEU A 67 30.77 12.82 16.36
N GLU A 68 31.73 13.42 15.65
CA GLU A 68 31.57 14.73 15.01
C GLU A 68 30.38 14.74 14.02
N ILE A 69 30.17 13.64 13.29
CA ILE A 69 29.02 13.49 12.38
C ILE A 69 27.71 13.19 13.13
N ALA A 70 27.80 12.54 14.29
CA ALA A 70 26.63 12.18 15.10
C ALA A 70 26.04 13.37 15.87
N ASP A 71 26.80 14.46 16.06
CA ASP A 71 26.45 15.54 16.98
C ASP A 71 25.67 16.73 16.36
N ASP A 72 25.08 16.61 15.17
CA ASP A 72 24.39 17.77 14.57
C ASP A 72 23.13 17.48 13.74
N ALA A 73 22.55 16.30 13.89
CA ALA A 73 21.24 16.04 13.31
C ALA A 73 20.40 15.23 14.26
N ASP A 74 19.24 15.78 14.61
CA ASP A 74 18.11 15.06 15.17
C ASP A 74 17.71 13.97 14.15
N LEU A 75 18.45 12.86 14.13
CA LEU A 75 18.27 11.74 13.21
C LEU A 75 16.93 11.10 13.54
N ARG A 76 15.87 11.61 12.92
CA ARG A 76 14.57 10.97 12.96
C ARG A 76 14.72 9.60 12.30
N ILE A 77 14.77 8.55 13.13
CA ILE A 77 14.79 7.13 12.73
C ILE A 77 13.59 6.80 11.82
N ARG A 78 12.53 7.62 11.83
CA ARG A 78 11.43 7.58 10.87
C ARG A 78 11.00 8.98 10.45
N ALA A 79 10.84 9.18 9.15
CA ALA A 79 10.19 10.37 8.61
C ALA A 79 8.79 10.54 9.25
N PRO A 80 8.40 11.75 9.68
CA PRO A 80 7.06 11.99 10.21
C PRO A 80 6.00 11.60 9.17
N LYS A 81 4.83 11.12 9.62
CA LYS A 81 3.76 10.61 8.74
C LYS A 81 3.33 11.58 7.63
N ASN A 82 3.59 12.87 7.80
CA ASN A 82 3.24 13.94 6.86
C ASN A 82 4.46 14.58 6.17
N PHE A 83 5.66 13.99 6.23
CA PHE A 83 6.88 14.59 5.67
C PHE A 83 6.78 14.89 4.16
N LEU A 84 6.05 14.05 3.43
CA LEU A 84 5.79 14.21 1.99
C LEU A 84 4.47 14.93 1.70
N ARG A 85 3.75 15.38 2.73
CA ARG A 85 2.47 16.06 2.59
C ARG A 85 2.76 17.55 2.53
N GLU A 86 2.88 18.08 1.32
CA GLU A 86 2.95 19.53 1.12
C GLU A 86 1.68 20.17 1.68
N PRO A 87 1.78 21.37 2.29
CA PRO A 87 0.61 22.16 2.64
C PRO A 87 -0.22 22.39 1.38
N VAL A 88 -1.53 22.23 1.51
CA VAL A 88 -2.48 22.41 0.41
C VAL A 88 -2.35 23.86 -0.07
N ASP A 89 -1.82 24.05 -1.27
CA ASP A 89 -1.75 25.35 -1.94
C ASP A 89 -3.10 25.57 -2.64
N ASP A 90 -3.89 26.54 -2.16
CA ASP A 90 -5.23 26.87 -2.66
C ASP A 90 -5.23 27.28 -4.15
N GLY A 91 -4.06 27.54 -4.74
CA GLY A 91 -3.90 27.84 -6.16
C GLY A 91 -3.67 26.63 -7.09
N ARG A 92 -3.45 25.41 -6.56
CA ARG A 92 -3.18 24.22 -7.40
C ARG A 92 -4.46 23.41 -7.67
N THR A 93 -4.74 23.15 -8.93
CA THR A 93 -5.67 22.08 -9.33
C THR A 93 -5.11 20.74 -8.82
N SER A 94 -5.77 20.16 -7.82
CA SER A 94 -5.40 18.85 -7.29
C SER A 94 -6.15 17.75 -8.04
N GLU A 95 -5.41 16.86 -8.70
CA GLU A 95 -5.96 15.65 -9.30
C GLU A 95 -6.13 14.59 -8.21
N ALA A 96 -7.34 14.47 -7.66
CA ALA A 96 -7.68 13.39 -6.76
C ALA A 96 -8.14 12.17 -7.57
N ARG A 97 -7.51 11.01 -7.36
CA ARG A 97 -8.07 9.73 -7.82
C ARG A 97 -9.29 9.42 -6.97
N VAL A 98 -10.47 9.78 -7.46
CA VAL A 98 -11.74 9.33 -6.88
C VAL A 98 -11.78 7.82 -7.04
N LYS A 99 -11.79 7.08 -5.93
CA LYS A 99 -12.14 5.66 -5.97
C LYS A 99 -13.56 5.59 -6.52
N PRO A 100 -13.83 4.89 -7.64
CA PRO A 100 -15.19 4.67 -8.06
C PRO A 100 -15.85 3.84 -6.95
N SER A 101 -16.66 4.50 -6.11
CA SER A 101 -17.47 3.87 -5.06
C SER A 101 -18.67 3.12 -5.65
N LEU A 102 -18.80 3.13 -6.97
CA LEU A 102 -19.92 2.61 -7.74
C LEU A 102 -19.46 1.45 -8.61
N ASP A 103 -20.43 0.64 -9.06
CA ASP A 103 -20.20 -0.47 -10.00
C ASP A 103 -19.27 0.00 -11.13
N PRO A 104 -18.16 -0.72 -11.43
CA PRO A 104 -17.15 -0.29 -12.41
C PRO A 104 -17.70 0.02 -13.82
N ARG A 105 -18.92 -0.45 -14.13
CA ARG A 105 -19.62 -0.19 -15.38
C ARG A 105 -20.21 1.22 -15.47
N LEU A 106 -20.42 1.89 -14.33
CA LEU A 106 -21.07 3.18 -14.28
C LEU A 106 -20.06 4.30 -14.54
N PRO A 107 -20.45 5.34 -15.29
CA PRO A 107 -19.64 6.54 -15.41
C PRO A 107 -19.53 7.24 -14.05
N LEU A 108 -18.67 8.25 -13.98
CA LEU A 108 -18.50 9.06 -12.77
C LEU A 108 -19.87 9.55 -12.26
N PRO A 109 -20.12 9.48 -10.94
CA PRO A 109 -21.35 10.02 -10.38
C PRO A 109 -21.53 11.49 -10.79
N GLY A 110 -22.75 11.84 -11.19
CA GLY A 110 -23.12 13.10 -11.84
C GLY A 110 -23.25 13.00 -13.37
N THR A 111 -22.69 11.97 -14.00
CA THR A 111 -22.79 11.80 -15.46
C THR A 111 -24.21 11.34 -15.86
N PRO A 112 -24.89 12.02 -16.80
CA PRO A 112 -26.19 11.59 -17.31
C PRO A 112 -26.04 10.41 -18.28
N LEU A 113 -26.84 9.37 -18.08
CA LEU A 113 -27.05 8.28 -19.02
C LEU A 113 -28.23 8.65 -19.92
N ILE A 114 -28.00 8.78 -21.23
CA ILE A 114 -29.01 9.25 -22.19
C ILE A 114 -29.23 8.15 -23.24
N ARG A 115 -30.50 7.77 -23.44
CA ARG A 115 -30.91 6.83 -24.50
C ARG A 115 -32.26 7.22 -25.06
N ARG A 116 -32.35 7.26 -26.39
CA ARG A 116 -33.61 7.47 -27.11
C ARG A 116 -34.39 6.17 -27.22
N TYR A 117 -35.65 6.19 -26.79
CA TYR A 117 -36.59 5.06 -26.85
C TYR A 117 -38.00 5.53 -27.20
N GLN A 118 -38.62 4.92 -28.22
CA GLN A 118 -39.95 5.29 -28.73
C GLN A 118 -40.12 6.80 -28.96
N GLY A 119 -39.08 7.46 -29.46
CA GLY A 119 -39.08 8.90 -29.74
C GLY A 119 -38.91 9.81 -28.51
N LYS A 120 -38.74 9.25 -27.30
CA LYS A 120 -38.46 10.00 -26.07
C LYS A 120 -37.02 9.74 -25.60
N ASP A 121 -36.37 10.79 -25.12
CA ASP A 121 -35.05 10.66 -24.50
C ASP A 121 -35.21 10.32 -23.03
N ILE A 122 -34.67 9.18 -22.63
CA ILE A 122 -34.67 8.72 -21.25
C ILE A 122 -33.32 9.06 -20.66
N ILE A 123 -33.34 9.95 -19.66
CA ILE A 123 -32.17 10.51 -19.00
C ILE A 123 -32.15 10.02 -17.55
N VAL A 124 -31.05 9.39 -17.14
CA VAL A 124 -30.82 8.91 -15.77
C VAL A 124 -29.51 9.45 -15.24
N HIS A 125 -29.52 10.13 -14.09
CA HIS A 125 -28.31 10.61 -13.42
C HIS A 125 -27.81 9.61 -12.39
N VAL A 126 -26.50 9.32 -12.39
CA VAL A 126 -25.85 8.46 -11.40
C VAL A 126 -25.54 9.28 -10.15
N ARG A 127 -26.06 8.91 -8.98
CA ARG A 127 -25.76 9.59 -7.71
C ARG A 127 -24.51 9.02 -7.04
N PRO A 128 -23.75 9.83 -6.27
CA PRO A 128 -22.55 9.37 -5.55
C PRO A 128 -22.85 8.29 -4.51
N ASP A 129 -24.09 8.27 -3.99
CA ASP A 129 -24.54 7.37 -2.93
C ASP A 129 -24.91 5.95 -3.43
N GLY A 130 -24.77 5.64 -4.73
CA GLY A 130 -25.23 4.36 -5.28
C GLY A 130 -26.61 4.36 -5.95
N GLY A 131 -27.32 5.48 -5.85
CA GLY A 131 -28.67 5.64 -6.42
C GLY A 131 -28.68 6.16 -7.85
N PHE A 132 -29.88 6.12 -8.45
CA PHE A 132 -30.15 6.64 -9.79
C PHE A 132 -31.30 7.64 -9.72
N GLU A 133 -31.19 8.77 -10.40
CA GLU A 133 -32.25 9.76 -10.47
C GLU A 133 -32.81 9.83 -11.89
N CYS A 134 -34.13 9.75 -12.02
CA CYS A 134 -34.84 9.89 -13.29
C CYS A 134 -36.10 10.71 -13.08
N ASN A 135 -36.30 11.76 -13.89
CA ASN A 135 -37.46 12.66 -13.82
C ASN A 135 -37.73 13.19 -12.39
N GLY A 136 -36.69 13.51 -11.62
CA GLY A 136 -36.77 14.01 -10.24
C GLY A 136 -37.12 12.96 -9.18
N ARG A 137 -37.17 11.68 -9.54
CA ARG A 137 -37.37 10.56 -8.61
C ARG A 137 -36.07 9.78 -8.41
N ILE A 138 -35.78 9.41 -7.17
CA ILE A 138 -34.61 8.62 -6.80
C ILE A 138 -34.98 7.14 -6.74
N TYR A 139 -34.17 6.32 -7.39
CA TYR A 139 -34.30 4.87 -7.47
C TYR A 139 -33.06 4.18 -6.93
N THR A 140 -33.25 3.03 -6.30
CA THR A 140 -32.16 2.18 -5.80
C THR A 140 -31.49 1.33 -6.89
N SER A 141 -32.07 1.26 -8.10
CA SER A 141 -31.50 0.51 -9.21
C SER A 141 -31.82 1.12 -10.58
N LEU A 142 -30.87 0.99 -11.51
CA LEU A 142 -30.98 1.49 -12.88
C LEU A 142 -32.14 0.83 -13.63
N SER A 143 -32.32 -0.48 -13.47
CA SER A 143 -33.43 -1.21 -14.09
C SER A 143 -34.80 -0.69 -13.62
N ARG A 144 -34.93 -0.29 -12.35
CA ARG A 144 -36.19 0.28 -11.84
C ARG A 144 -36.45 1.67 -12.42
N ALA A 145 -35.41 2.52 -12.51
CA ALA A 145 -35.52 3.83 -13.15
C ALA A 145 -35.94 3.70 -14.63
N VAL A 146 -35.30 2.79 -15.37
CA VAL A 146 -35.64 2.54 -16.79
C VAL A 146 -37.04 1.95 -16.94
N THR A 147 -37.43 1.00 -16.08
CA THR A 147 -38.77 0.39 -16.16
C THR A 147 -39.87 1.40 -15.90
N GLU A 148 -39.68 2.32 -14.94
CA GLU A 148 -40.64 3.41 -14.72
C GLU A 148 -40.70 4.35 -15.93
N ALA A 149 -39.55 4.74 -16.49
CA ALA A 149 -39.50 5.69 -17.60
C ALA A 149 -40.01 5.12 -18.94
N THR A 150 -39.80 3.81 -19.18
CA THR A 150 -40.21 3.12 -20.42
C THR A 150 -41.56 2.41 -20.30
N GLY A 151 -42.06 2.17 -19.09
CA GLY A 151 -43.24 1.32 -18.82
C GLY A 151 -43.02 -0.18 -19.10
N THR A 152 -41.83 -0.58 -19.54
CA THR A 152 -41.49 -1.97 -19.89
C THR A 152 -40.31 -2.43 -19.04
N ARG A 153 -40.31 -3.69 -18.61
CA ARG A 153 -39.21 -4.23 -17.80
C ARG A 153 -37.95 -4.42 -18.65
N TRP A 154 -36.97 -3.54 -18.47
CA TRP A 154 -35.66 -3.63 -19.13
C TRP A 154 -34.55 -3.94 -18.14
N ASN A 155 -33.49 -4.61 -18.61
CA ASN A 155 -32.21 -4.59 -17.91
C ASN A 155 -31.58 -3.21 -18.12
N GLY A 156 -31.53 -2.40 -17.05
CA GLY A 156 -31.09 -1.01 -17.14
C GLY A 156 -29.65 -0.86 -17.64
N PHE A 157 -28.76 -1.79 -17.33
CA PHE A 157 -27.38 -1.75 -17.84
C PHE A 157 -27.32 -2.05 -19.33
N ALA A 158 -28.12 -3.01 -19.81
CA ALA A 158 -28.19 -3.33 -21.24
C ALA A 158 -28.86 -2.21 -22.04
N PHE A 159 -29.87 -1.55 -21.47
CA PHE A 159 -30.58 -0.44 -22.10
C PHE A 159 -29.66 0.74 -22.44
N TYR A 160 -28.71 1.05 -21.56
CA TYR A 160 -27.69 2.09 -21.78
C TYR A 160 -26.37 1.57 -22.36
N GLY A 161 -26.28 0.29 -22.72
CA GLY A 161 -25.06 -0.28 -23.31
C GLY A 161 -23.85 -0.35 -22.36
N LEU A 162 -24.07 -0.41 -21.04
CA LEU A 162 -23.02 -0.33 -20.01
C LEU A 162 -22.23 -1.64 -19.79
N GLY A 163 -22.30 -2.58 -20.73
CA GLY A 163 -21.50 -3.82 -20.70
C GLY A 163 -21.78 -4.77 -19.53
N HIS A 164 -20.96 -5.82 -19.44
CA HIS A 164 -20.99 -6.84 -18.38
C HIS A 164 -19.94 -6.52 -17.30
N ARG A 165 -20.01 -7.22 -16.15
CA ARG A 165 -19.19 -6.86 -14.96
C ARG A 165 -17.83 -7.45 -15.28
N PRO A 166 -16.75 -6.66 -15.23
CA PRO A 166 -15.43 -7.24 -15.41
C PRO A 166 -15.24 -8.34 -14.36
N GLY A 167 -15.04 -9.59 -14.81
CA GLY A 167 -14.83 -10.76 -13.95
C GLY A 167 -15.89 -11.87 -14.00
N VAL A 168 -17.03 -11.68 -14.68
CA VAL A 168 -18.02 -12.76 -14.90
C VAL A 168 -17.73 -13.46 -16.22
N LYS A 169 -17.10 -14.64 -16.17
CA LYS A 169 -16.98 -15.53 -17.34
C LYS A 169 -18.35 -16.09 -17.66
N HIS A 170 -18.97 -15.66 -18.77
CA HIS A 170 -20.10 -16.38 -19.33
C HIS A 170 -19.54 -17.51 -20.19
N GLY A 171 -19.91 -18.75 -19.86
CA GLY A 171 -19.66 -19.88 -20.76
C GLY A 171 -20.37 -19.64 -22.08
N GLU A 172 -19.60 -19.69 -23.15
CA GLU A 172 -20.09 -19.78 -24.52
C GLU A 172 -20.99 -21.02 -24.61
N GLN A 173 -22.22 -20.85 -25.07
CA GLN A 173 -23.06 -21.94 -25.56
C GLN A 173 -23.23 -21.71 -27.05
N GLU A 174 -22.83 -22.72 -27.82
CA GLU A 174 -22.98 -22.87 -29.28
C GLU A 174 -24.42 -22.77 -29.76
#